data_AF-A0A392VQ72-F1
#
_entry.id   AF-A0A392VQ72-F1
#
_cell.length_a   1.000
_cell.length_b   1.000
_cell.length_c   1.000
_cell.angle_alpha   90.00
_cell.angle_beta   90.00
_cell.angle_gamma   90.00
#
_symmetry.space_group_name_H-M   'P 1'
#
loop_
_entity.id
_entity.type
_entity.pdbx_description
1 polymer ?
#
loop_
_entity_poly.entity_id
_entity_poly.type
_entity_poly.pdbx_seq_one_letter_code
_entity_poly.pdbx_strand_id
1 'polypeptide(L)' 'MDSLFESEFVTNEDGSVRLDEEGVEMTRLVSRFPLCWTREHFDKPTEYYLTKGETMSP' A
#
# COMPACT_ATOMS: atom_id res chain seq x y z
N MET A 1 -2.64 8.96 -13.65
CA MET A 1 -3.44 9.19 -12.43
C MET A 1 -2.50 9.01 -11.26
N ASP A 2 -1.94 10.10 -10.75
CA ASP A 2 -0.91 10.10 -9.72
C ASP A 2 -1.55 9.89 -8.34
N SER A 3 -2.01 8.66 -8.06
CA SER A 3 -2.58 8.36 -6.74
C SER A 3 -1.45 8.02 -5.77
N LEU A 4 -1.18 8.95 -4.83
CA LEU A 4 -0.26 8.77 -3.70
C LEU A 4 -0.65 7.57 -2.80
N PHE A 5 -1.91 7.15 -2.86
CA PHE A 5 -2.48 6.08 -2.05
C PHE A 5 -3.03 4.94 -2.90
N GLU A 6 -3.04 3.74 -2.32
CA GLU A 6 -3.66 2.52 -2.85
C GLU A 6 -4.68 1.98 -1.85
N SER A 7 -5.72 1.31 -2.32
CA SER A 7 -6.71 0.65 -1.48
C SER A 7 -6.23 -0.75 -1.08
N GLU A 8 -6.13 -1.01 0.22
CA GLU A 8 -5.80 -2.32 0.80
C GLU A 8 -6.99 -2.84 1.61
N PHE A 9 -7.26 -4.15 1.57
CA PHE A 9 -8.28 -4.77 2.40
C PHE A 9 -7.94 -4.68 3.89
N VAL A 10 -8.94 -4.37 4.70
CA VAL A 10 -8.79 -4.45 6.16
C VAL A 10 -9.00 -5.88 6.59
N THR A 11 -8.03 -6.46 7.31
CA THR A 11 -8.09 -7.84 7.80
C THR A 11 -8.39 -7.92 9.29
N ASN A 12 -9.02 -9.00 9.71
CA ASN A 12 -9.16 -9.42 11.11
C ASN A 12 -7.85 -10.06 11.62
N GLU A 13 -7.79 -10.37 12.91
CA GLU A 13 -6.63 -11.04 13.52
C GLU A 13 -6.35 -12.44 12.92
N ASP A 14 -7.37 -13.10 12.40
CA ASP A 14 -7.26 -14.40 11.72
C ASP A 14 -6.85 -14.28 10.23
N GLY A 15 -6.69 -13.05 9.73
CA GLY A 15 -6.32 -12.76 8.34
C GLY A 15 -7.50 -12.70 7.36
N SER A 16 -8.74 -12.93 7.81
CA SER A 16 -9.93 -12.79 6.96
C SER A 16 -10.23 -11.32 6.62
N VAL A 17 -10.80 -11.05 5.44
CA VAL A 17 -11.22 -9.69 5.06
C VAL A 17 -12.42 -9.28 5.91
N ARG A 18 -12.35 -8.07 6.48
CA ARG A 18 -13.44 -7.49 7.26
C ARG A 18 -14.56 -7.03 6.34
N LEU A 19 -15.78 -7.36 6.71
CA LEU A 19 -16.98 -6.86 6.06
C LEU A 19 -17.61 -5.76 6.89
N ASP A 20 -18.25 -4.80 6.24
CA ASP A 20 -19.09 -3.79 6.88
C ASP A 20 -20.50 -4.33 7.22
N GLU A 21 -21.39 -3.45 7.67
CA GLU A 21 -22.75 -3.79 8.09
C GLU A 21 -23.62 -4.32 6.93
N GLU A 22 -23.25 -4.00 5.68
CA GLU A 22 -23.94 -4.42 4.47
C GLU A 22 -23.30 -5.69 3.87
N GLY A 23 -22.24 -6.21 4.49
CA GLY A 23 -21.50 -7.38 4.03
C GLY A 23 -20.48 -7.07 2.94
N VAL A 24 -20.10 -5.80 2.75
CA VAL A 24 -19.13 -5.36 1.74
C VAL A 24 -17.73 -5.34 2.33
N GLU A 25 -16.73 -5.74 1.54
CA GLU A 25 -15.33 -5.77 1.94
C GLU A 25 -14.79 -4.38 2.28
N MET A 26 -14.32 -4.22 3.52
CA MET A 26 -13.70 -2.98 3.96
C MET A 26 -12.31 -2.82 3.34
N THR A 27 -12.06 -1.62 2.84
CA THR A 27 -10.73 -1.19 2.37
C THR A 27 -10.26 0.05 3.11
N ARG A 28 -8.95 0.24 3.19
CA ARG A 28 -8.29 1.44 3.70
C ARG A 28 -7.32 1.99 2.67
N LEU A 29 -7.06 3.29 2.72
CA LEU A 29 -6.02 3.90 1.90
C LEU A 29 -4.66 3.75 2.58
N VAL A 30 -3.70 3.16 1.87
CA VAL A 30 -2.29 3.05 2.28
C VAL A 30 -1.41 3.85 1.33
N SER A 31 -0.41 4.54 1.87
CA SER A 31 0.51 5.32 1.04
C SER A 31 1.39 4.39 0.21
N ARG A 32 1.42 4.59 -1.11
CA ARG A 32 2.31 3.83 -2.02
C ARG A 32 3.78 4.17 -1.83
N PHE A 33 4.04 5.34 -1.25
CA PHE A 33 5.38 5.85 -1.00
C PHE A 33 5.53 6.21 0.48
N PRO A 34 6.75 6.12 1.05
CA PRO A 34 7.01 6.58 2.40
C PRO A 34 6.69 8.08 2.53
N LEU A 35 5.65 8.43 3.31
CA LEU A 35 5.24 9.82 3.51
C LEU A 35 6.20 10.60 4.43
N CYS A 36 7.00 9.88 5.22
CA CYS A 36 8.06 10.43 6.04
C CYS A 36 9.30 9.53 5.93
N TRP A 37 10.43 10.15 5.58
CA TRP A 37 11.69 9.45 5.43
C TRP A 37 12.40 9.43 6.77
N THR A 38 12.48 8.26 7.39
CA THR A 38 13.37 8.05 8.54
C THR A 38 14.78 7.72 8.04
N ARG A 39 15.78 7.81 8.92
CA ARG A 39 17.18 7.48 8.58
C ARG A 39 17.34 6.10 7.94
N GLU A 40 16.55 5.12 8.39
CA GLU A 40 16.51 3.75 7.85
C GLU A 40 16.14 3.70 6.36
N HIS A 41 15.47 4.72 5.82
CA HIS A 41 15.13 4.79 4.40
C HIS A 41 16.35 5.14 3.54
N PHE A 42 17.33 5.86 4.11
CA PHE A 42 18.59 6.19 3.43
C PHE A 42 19.60 5.04 3.48
N ASP A 43 19.39 4.08 4.39
CA ASP A 43 20.22 2.88 4.50
C ASP A 43 19.82 1.80 3.46
N LYS A 44 18.67 1.96 2.80
CA LYS A 44 18.18 1.01 1.78
C LYS A 44 18.61 1.44 0.38
N PRO A 45 19.08 0.50 -0.46
CA PRO A 45 19.47 0.82 -1.83
C PRO A 45 18.23 1.11 -2.67
N THR A 46 18.37 1.93 -3.73
CA THR A 46 17.25 2.44 -4.55
C THR A 46 16.33 1.32 -5.07
N GLU A 47 16.88 0.15 -5.35
CA GLU A 47 16.17 -1.04 -5.82
C GLU A 47 15.11 -1.55 -4.85
N TYR A 48 15.25 -1.25 -3.55
CA TYR A 48 14.25 -1.58 -2.52
C TYR A 48 12.92 -0.88 -2.76
N TYR A 49 12.94 0.31 -3.36
CA TYR A 49 11.76 1.15 -3.60
C TYR A 49 11.16 0.98 -4.98
N LEU A 50 11.80 0.19 -5.85
CA LEU A 50 11.26 -0.09 -7.17
C LEU A 50 10.11 -1.10 -7.00
N THR A 51 8.87 -0.65 -7.24
CA THR A 51 7.72 -1.53 -7.31
C THR A 51 7.96 -2.56 -8.41
N LYS A 52 7.96 -3.84 -8.04
CA LYS A 52 8.06 -4.99 -8.95
C LYS A 52 6.83 -5.00 -9.86
N GLY A 53 6.86 -4.31 -10.99
CA GLY A 53 5.86 -4.49 -12.05
C GLY A 53 5.18 -3.25 -12.62
N GLU A 54 5.60 -2.02 -12.30
CA GLU A 54 5.14 -0.85 -13.06
C GLU A 54 5.99 -0.70 -14.34
N THR A 55 5.66 -1.49 -15.37
CA THR A 55 5.89 -1.04 -16.74
C THR A 55 5.05 0.21 -16.94
N MET A 56 5.68 1.38 -16.78
CA MET A 56 5.15 2.65 -17.23
C MET A 56 5.00 2.55 -18.76
N SER A 57 3.86 2.03 -19.23
CA SER A 57 3.50 2.13 -20.65
C SER A 57 3.37 3.62 -21.01
N PRO A 58 3.95 4.07 -22.14
CA PRO A 58 3.87 5.45 -22.57
C PRO A 58 2.44 5.95 -22.81
#